data_AF-A0A7C3Z8S8-F1
#
_entry.id   AF-A0A7C3Z8S8-F1
#
_cell.length_a   1.000
_cell.length_b   1.000
_cell.length_c   1.000
_cell.angle_alpha   90.00
_cell.angle_beta   90.00
_cell.angle_gamma   90.00
#
_symmetry.space_group_name_H-M   'P 1'
#
loop_
_entity.id
_entity.type
_entity.pdbx_description
1 polymer ?
#
loop_
_entity_poly.entity_id
_entity_poly.type
_entity_poly.pdbx_seq_one_letter_code
_entity_poly.pdbx_strand_id
1 'polypeptide(L)'
;MTFLNLLWHFHQPWYPAPDSSRIDTGIITFRFLYNYLPMVFFLEESDVHVSCNFTPTLLLQIQGIAEGSIMDTFQALLTGESQDDVAKVRFFWNEIPPSVRGRHKVACRLAEKLAGDKLNEKELSDLKVWLHLICFHRTLLNRFRDIAELQIKGVGFSQQDKQVISSIEKEYFSSFIPRLKSMQDSGRVEISTTPFFHPILPLVCNLDTA
;
A
#
# COMPACT_ATOMS: atom_id res chain seq x y z
N MET A 1 -13.11 -29.85 -23.97
CA MET A 1 -12.15 -29.28 -23.00
C MET A 1 -12.58 -27.84 -22.74
N THR A 2 -12.77 -27.45 -21.49
CA THR A 2 -13.11 -26.07 -21.12
C THR A 2 -11.88 -25.40 -20.54
N PHE A 3 -11.56 -24.20 -21.00
CA PHE A 3 -10.48 -23.38 -20.46
C PHE A 3 -11.07 -22.29 -19.56
N LEU A 4 -10.41 -22.02 -18.43
CA LEU A 4 -10.74 -20.91 -17.53
C LEU A 4 -9.56 -19.94 -17.54
N ASN A 5 -9.82 -18.68 -17.88
CA ASN A 5 -8.85 -17.60 -17.71
C ASN A 5 -9.34 -16.69 -16.58
N LEU A 6 -8.52 -16.55 -15.54
CA LEU A 6 -8.71 -15.54 -14.51
C LEU A 6 -7.91 -14.31 -14.89
N LEU A 7 -8.59 -13.16 -14.98
CA LEU A 7 -7.96 -11.87 -15.27
C LEU A 7 -8.06 -10.96 -14.05
N TRP A 8 -6.91 -10.61 -13.48
CA TRP A 8 -6.80 -9.67 -12.38
C TRP A 8 -6.32 -8.31 -12.88
N HIS A 9 -7.14 -7.29 -12.69
CA HIS A 9 -6.84 -5.93 -13.10
C HIS A 9 -6.39 -5.08 -11.91
N PHE A 10 -5.14 -4.64 -11.94
CA PHE A 10 -4.47 -3.85 -10.92
C PHE A 10 -4.39 -2.39 -11.39
N HIS A 11 -5.08 -1.50 -10.68
CA HIS A 11 -5.18 -0.10 -11.05
C HIS A 11 -5.08 0.83 -9.84
N GLN A 12 -4.34 1.92 -10.03
CA GLN A 12 -4.44 3.16 -9.25
C GLN A 12 -4.24 4.37 -10.18
N PRO A 13 -4.95 5.49 -9.94
CA PRO A 13 -4.69 6.72 -10.66
C PRO A 13 -3.27 7.25 -10.34
N TRP A 14 -2.82 8.20 -11.14
CA TRP A 14 -1.60 8.95 -10.84
C TRP A 14 -1.89 9.96 -9.71
N TYR A 15 -1.26 9.78 -8.55
CA TYR A 15 -1.44 10.66 -7.39
C TYR A 15 -0.49 11.86 -7.32
N PRO A 16 0.78 11.81 -7.80
CA PRO A 16 1.64 12.98 -7.77
C PRO A 16 1.06 14.14 -8.60
N ALA A 17 1.13 15.36 -8.07
CA ALA A 17 0.83 16.56 -8.85
C ALA A 17 1.89 16.74 -9.97
N PRO A 18 1.56 17.42 -11.10
CA PRO A 18 2.46 17.53 -12.26
C PRO A 18 3.86 18.06 -11.96
N ASP A 19 4.01 18.89 -10.93
CA ASP A 19 5.24 19.55 -10.49
C ASP A 19 5.78 19.00 -9.15
N SER A 20 5.23 17.88 -8.68
CA SER A 20 5.55 17.29 -7.38
C SER A 20 6.03 15.85 -7.52
N SER A 21 7.13 15.53 -6.84
CA SER A 21 7.62 14.16 -6.67
C SER A 21 7.12 13.55 -5.36
N ARG A 22 5.88 13.86 -4.96
CA ARG A 22 5.31 13.47 -3.65
C ARG A 22 3.92 12.88 -3.83
N ILE A 23 3.60 11.89 -3.00
CA ILE A 23 2.26 11.31 -2.88
C ILE A 23 1.71 11.68 -1.49
N ASP A 24 0.64 12.48 -1.48
CA ASP A 24 -0.03 12.98 -0.29
C ASP A 24 -1.32 12.18 0.03
N THR A 25 -1.28 10.86 -0.17
CA THR A 25 -2.33 9.90 0.17
C THR A 25 -1.73 8.60 0.68
N GLY A 26 -2.41 7.92 1.62
CA GLY A 26 -2.05 6.59 2.08
C GLY A 26 -2.53 5.45 1.18
N ILE A 27 -3.27 5.77 0.10
CA ILE A 27 -3.93 4.75 -0.73
C ILE A 27 -2.93 3.82 -1.41
N ILE A 28 -1.79 4.31 -1.92
CA ILE A 28 -0.80 3.46 -2.60
C ILE A 28 -0.24 2.42 -1.63
N THR A 29 0.29 2.84 -0.48
CA THR A 29 0.84 1.93 0.54
C THR A 29 -0.23 0.99 1.09
N PHE A 30 -1.44 1.49 1.37
CA PHE A 30 -2.56 0.65 1.80
C PHE A 30 -2.90 -0.43 0.77
N ARG A 31 -3.14 -0.06 -0.50
CA ARG A 31 -3.52 -1.01 -1.55
C ARG A 31 -2.41 -1.99 -1.87
N PHE A 32 -1.17 -1.53 -1.84
CA PHE A 32 0.00 -2.38 -2.02
C PHE A 32 0.05 -3.50 -0.98
N LEU A 33 0.06 -3.17 0.30
CA LEU A 33 0.20 -4.15 1.39
C LEU A 33 -1.08 -4.96 1.63
N TYR A 34 -2.25 -4.34 1.43
CA TYR A 34 -3.52 -4.97 1.77
C TYR A 34 -4.11 -5.80 0.62
N ASN A 35 -3.81 -5.44 -0.64
CA ASN A 35 -4.38 -6.09 -1.82
C ASN A 35 -3.30 -6.71 -2.72
N TYR A 36 -2.35 -5.92 -3.22
CA TYR A 36 -1.48 -6.37 -4.31
C TYR A 36 -0.44 -7.39 -3.87
N LEU A 37 0.23 -7.15 -2.75
CA LEU A 37 1.27 -8.02 -2.22
C LEU A 37 0.71 -9.41 -1.83
N PRO A 38 -0.43 -9.54 -1.10
CA PRO A 38 -1.06 -10.84 -0.87
C PRO A 38 -1.40 -11.59 -2.16
N MET A 39 -1.91 -10.89 -3.17
CA MET A 39 -2.25 -11.50 -4.46
C MET A 39 -1.01 -12.06 -5.15
N VAL A 40 0.10 -11.33 -5.14
CA VAL A 40 1.38 -11.83 -5.68
C VAL A 40 1.88 -13.06 -4.92
N PHE A 41 1.81 -13.08 -3.58
CA PHE A 41 2.19 -14.28 -2.84
C PHE A 41 1.30 -15.49 -3.14
N PHE A 42 0.00 -15.29 -3.33
CA PHE A 42 -0.87 -16.41 -3.75
C PHE A 42 -0.49 -16.96 -5.12
N LEU A 43 -0.03 -16.12 -6.04
CA LEU A 43 0.48 -16.58 -7.33
C LEU A 43 1.81 -17.31 -7.19
N GLU A 44 2.72 -16.84 -6.33
CA GLU A 44 3.99 -17.52 -6.06
C GLU A 44 3.78 -18.92 -5.43
N GLU A 45 2.78 -19.06 -4.55
CA GLU A 45 2.48 -20.27 -3.78
C GLU A 45 1.53 -21.25 -4.47
N SER A 46 0.94 -20.89 -5.61
CA SER A 46 -0.01 -21.74 -6.33
C SER A 46 0.45 -22.09 -7.75
N ASP A 47 -0.12 -23.15 -8.30
CA ASP A 47 0.09 -23.58 -9.68
C ASP A 47 -0.99 -23.04 -10.64
N VAL A 48 -1.77 -22.04 -10.21
CA VAL A 48 -2.85 -21.46 -11.00
C VAL A 48 -2.28 -20.43 -11.97
N HIS A 49 -2.61 -20.57 -13.25
CA HIS A 49 -2.29 -19.56 -14.26
C HIS A 49 -3.30 -18.42 -14.22
N VAL A 50 -2.79 -17.19 -14.08
CA VAL A 50 -3.60 -15.97 -14.00
C VAL A 50 -3.01 -14.91 -14.93
N SER A 51 -3.87 -14.25 -15.70
CA SER A 51 -3.50 -13.07 -16.47
C SER A 51 -3.60 -11.84 -15.56
N CYS A 52 -2.51 -11.10 -15.41
CA CYS A 52 -2.45 -9.89 -14.61
C CYS A 52 -2.37 -8.67 -15.53
N ASN A 53 -3.32 -7.77 -15.43
CA ASN A 53 -3.28 -6.48 -16.13
C ASN A 53 -2.86 -5.39 -15.15
N PHE A 54 -1.83 -4.62 -15.48
CA PHE A 54 -1.38 -3.50 -14.66
C PHE A 54 -1.49 -2.19 -15.41
N THR A 55 -1.95 -1.14 -14.74
CA THR A 55 -1.91 0.22 -15.30
C THR A 55 -0.51 0.81 -15.18
N PRO A 56 0.02 1.49 -16.22
CA PRO A 56 1.36 2.08 -16.17
C PRO A 56 1.56 3.01 -14.96
N THR A 57 0.56 3.83 -14.63
CA THR A 57 0.59 4.74 -13.48
C THR A 57 0.79 4.02 -12.14
N LEU A 58 0.19 2.85 -11.95
CA LEU A 58 0.38 2.06 -10.73
C LEU A 58 1.84 1.57 -10.63
N LEU A 59 2.38 0.98 -11.68
CA LEU A 59 3.74 0.44 -11.68
C LEU A 59 4.79 1.54 -11.48
N LEU A 60 4.63 2.69 -12.16
CA LEU A 60 5.55 3.82 -12.03
C LEU A 60 5.54 4.42 -10.62
N GLN A 61 4.39 4.46 -9.94
CA GLN A 61 4.33 4.93 -8.56
C GLN A 61 4.99 3.94 -7.59
N ILE A 62 4.77 2.63 -7.75
CA ILE A 62 5.46 1.60 -6.94
C ILE A 62 6.97 1.68 -7.15
N GLN A 63 7.41 1.78 -8.41
CA GLN A 63 8.82 1.91 -8.76
C GLN A 63 9.42 3.19 -8.20
N GLY A 64 8.74 4.33 -8.35
CA GLY A 64 9.25 5.61 -7.87
C GLY A 64 9.37 5.67 -6.36
N ILE A 65 8.44 5.06 -5.62
CA ILE A 65 8.55 4.90 -4.16
C ILE A 65 9.75 4.00 -3.81
N ALA A 66 9.90 2.86 -4.49
CA ALA A 66 11.01 1.93 -4.26
C ALA A 66 12.39 2.55 -4.49
N GLU A 67 12.52 3.37 -5.53
CA GLU A 67 13.76 4.06 -5.92
C GLU A 67 13.99 5.35 -5.12
N GLY A 68 13.00 5.81 -4.36
CA GLY A 68 13.03 7.08 -3.64
C GLY A 68 12.90 8.32 -4.53
N SER A 69 12.54 8.16 -5.81
CA SER A 69 12.25 9.26 -6.73
C SER A 69 10.86 9.88 -6.50
N ILE A 70 9.96 9.15 -5.82
CA ILE A 70 8.67 9.62 -5.32
C ILE A 70 8.65 9.47 -3.80
N MET A 71 8.39 10.57 -3.09
CA MET A 71 8.19 10.58 -1.64
C MET A 71 6.75 10.21 -1.30
N ASP A 72 6.53 9.02 -0.74
CA ASP A 72 5.26 8.64 -0.13
C ASP A 72 5.16 9.25 1.27
N THR A 73 4.30 10.25 1.44
CA THR A 73 4.19 10.96 2.73
C THR A 73 3.51 10.13 3.82
N PHE A 74 2.78 9.08 3.43
CA PHE A 74 2.28 8.08 4.34
C PHE A 74 3.45 7.25 4.91
N GLN A 75 4.35 6.71 4.09
CA GLN A 75 5.55 6.01 4.56
C GLN A 75 6.47 6.90 5.42
N ALA A 76 6.64 8.16 5.02
CA ALA A 76 7.46 9.12 5.75
C ALA A 76 6.93 9.42 7.17
N LEU A 77 5.63 9.24 7.42
CA LEU A 77 5.01 9.47 8.73
C LEU A 77 5.61 8.59 9.83
N LEU A 78 6.16 7.44 9.46
CA LEU A 78 6.67 6.46 10.41
C LEU A 78 8.03 6.86 11.01
N THR A 79 8.87 7.59 10.28
CA THR A 79 10.29 7.80 10.62
C THR A 79 10.60 9.16 11.24
N GLY A 80 9.70 10.14 11.20
CA GLY A 80 9.91 11.48 11.79
C GLY A 80 9.34 12.58 10.88
N GLU A 81 9.12 13.84 11.25
CA GLU A 81 9.27 14.63 12.48
C GLU A 81 8.54 15.96 12.16
N SER A 82 7.21 16.01 12.17
CA SER A 82 6.48 17.24 11.82
C SER A 82 5.44 17.61 12.89
N GLN A 83 5.41 18.89 13.26
CA GLN A 83 4.40 19.42 14.18
C GLN A 83 2.98 19.41 13.58
N ASP A 84 2.83 19.19 12.27
CA ASP A 84 1.56 19.14 11.52
C ASP A 84 0.98 17.72 11.34
N ASP A 85 1.46 16.74 12.12
CA ASP A 85 1.14 15.33 11.90
C ASP A 85 -0.31 14.95 12.22
N VAL A 86 -1.02 15.70 13.06
CA VAL A 86 -2.40 15.36 13.47
C VAL A 86 -3.38 15.38 12.30
N ALA A 87 -3.31 16.42 11.46
CA ALA A 87 -4.20 16.54 10.30
C ALA A 87 -3.95 15.42 9.29
N LYS A 88 -2.68 15.09 9.03
CA LYS A 88 -2.29 13.99 8.15
C LYS A 88 -2.71 12.64 8.69
N VAL A 89 -2.47 12.36 9.97
CA VAL A 89 -2.92 11.12 10.63
C VAL A 89 -4.44 10.97 10.52
N ARG A 90 -5.19 12.06 10.76
CA ARG A 90 -6.65 12.06 10.62
C ARG A 90 -7.09 11.81 9.18
N PHE A 91 -6.42 12.44 8.21
CA PHE A 91 -6.68 12.25 6.80
C PHE A 91 -6.44 10.79 6.37
N PHE A 92 -5.25 10.25 6.63
CA PHE A 92 -4.90 8.87 6.28
C PHE A 92 -5.78 7.83 6.99
N TRP A 93 -6.14 8.06 8.26
CA TRP A 93 -7.07 7.19 8.99
C TRP A 93 -8.44 7.08 8.30
N ASN A 94 -8.89 8.16 7.64
CA ASN A 94 -10.17 8.20 6.94
C ASN A 94 -10.09 7.61 5.52
N GLU A 95 -8.90 7.54 4.91
CA GLU A 95 -8.69 6.83 3.64
C GLU A 95 -8.74 5.30 3.81
N ILE A 96 -8.41 4.77 4.98
CA ILE A 96 -8.51 3.33 5.27
C ILE A 96 -9.99 2.93 5.40
N PRO A 97 -10.48 1.93 4.64
CA PRO A 97 -11.87 1.51 4.67
C PRO A 97 -12.35 1.15 6.09
N PRO A 98 -13.57 1.58 6.51
CA PRO A 98 -14.10 1.29 7.84
C PRO A 98 -14.11 -0.20 8.21
N SER A 99 -14.38 -1.07 7.23
CA SER A 99 -14.40 -2.54 7.41
C SER A 99 -13.02 -3.14 7.71
N VAL A 100 -11.94 -2.42 7.40
CA VAL A 100 -10.55 -2.80 7.68
C VAL A 100 -10.13 -2.23 9.02
N ARG A 101 -10.15 -0.89 9.18
CA ARG A 101 -9.73 -0.23 10.43
C ARG A 101 -10.57 -0.64 11.65
N GLY A 102 -11.87 -0.90 11.45
CA GLY A 102 -12.80 -1.34 12.51
C GLY A 102 -12.45 -2.67 13.17
N ARG A 103 -11.54 -3.48 12.58
CA ARG A 103 -11.07 -4.75 13.15
C ARG A 103 -10.01 -4.55 14.24
N HIS A 104 -9.37 -3.38 14.30
CA HIS A 104 -8.23 -3.09 15.17
C HIS A 104 -8.64 -2.20 16.33
N LYS A 105 -9.15 -2.81 17.41
CA LYS A 105 -9.74 -2.09 18.56
C LYS A 105 -8.81 -1.05 19.19
N VAL A 106 -7.51 -1.34 19.27
CA VAL A 106 -6.53 -0.40 19.84
C VAL A 106 -6.41 0.85 18.97
N ALA A 107 -6.23 0.67 17.66
CA ALA A 107 -6.18 1.77 16.70
C ALA A 107 -7.48 2.59 16.69
N CYS A 108 -8.65 1.94 16.77
CA CYS A 108 -9.93 2.64 16.87
C CYS A 108 -10.00 3.53 18.10
N ARG A 109 -9.59 3.05 19.27
CA ARG A 109 -9.58 3.87 20.51
C ARG A 109 -8.64 5.06 20.38
N LEU A 110 -7.45 4.87 19.82
CA LEU A 110 -6.51 5.96 19.57
C LEU A 110 -7.11 6.99 18.59
N ALA A 111 -7.77 6.54 17.53
CA ALA A 111 -8.43 7.43 16.58
C ALA A 111 -9.65 8.16 17.16
N GLU A 112 -10.41 7.54 18.07
CA GLU A 112 -11.50 8.20 18.82
C GLU A 112 -10.94 9.30 19.73
N LYS A 113 -9.81 9.06 20.40
CA LYS A 113 -9.11 10.08 21.17
C LYS A 113 -8.58 11.21 20.28
N LEU A 114 -8.09 10.89 19.09
CA LEU A 114 -7.72 11.90 18.08
C LEU A 114 -8.93 12.73 17.66
N ALA A 115 -10.08 12.09 17.44
CA ALA A 115 -11.31 12.76 17.02
C ALA A 115 -11.81 13.76 18.08
N GLY A 116 -11.62 13.46 19.37
CA GLY A 116 -11.98 14.34 20.48
C GLY A 116 -10.85 15.22 21.00
N ASP A 117 -9.74 15.37 20.27
CA ASP A 117 -8.57 16.19 20.62
C ASP A 117 -7.98 15.88 22.02
N LYS A 118 -7.98 14.59 22.41
CA LYS A 118 -7.50 14.06 23.70
C LYS A 118 -6.26 13.16 23.56
N LEU A 119 -5.65 13.13 22.38
CA LEU A 119 -4.50 12.28 22.10
C LEU A 119 -3.21 12.95 22.58
N ASN A 120 -2.39 12.25 23.35
CA ASN A 120 -1.05 12.74 23.70
C ASN A 120 -0.01 12.34 22.64
N GLU A 121 1.22 12.86 22.75
CA GLU A 121 2.29 12.62 21.78
C GLU A 121 2.67 11.14 21.62
N LYS A 122 2.69 10.37 22.72
CA LYS A 122 3.01 8.93 22.69
C LYS A 122 1.93 8.16 21.95
N GLU A 123 0.67 8.46 22.24
CA GLU A 123 -0.48 7.87 21.59
C GLU A 123 -0.60 8.28 20.11
N LEU A 124 -0.20 9.49 19.76
CA LEU A 124 -0.07 9.92 18.37
C LEU A 124 1.02 9.11 17.65
N SER A 125 2.17 8.91 18.29
CA SER A 125 3.22 8.03 17.74
C SER A 125 2.72 6.59 17.56
N ASP A 126 1.97 6.06 18.52
CA ASP A 126 1.38 4.72 18.40
C ASP A 126 0.33 4.64 17.28
N LEU A 127 -0.50 5.68 17.10
CA LEU A 127 -1.48 5.73 16.03
C LEU A 127 -0.82 5.80 14.64
N LYS A 128 0.30 6.52 14.50
CA LYS A 128 1.09 6.51 13.27
C LYS A 128 1.56 5.10 12.93
N VAL A 129 2.11 4.36 13.90
CA VAL A 129 2.50 2.96 13.69
C VAL A 129 1.29 2.10 13.28
N TRP A 130 0.14 2.30 13.93
CA TRP A 130 -1.08 1.57 13.58
C TRP A 130 -1.58 1.80 12.16
N LEU A 131 -1.41 3.01 11.60
CA LEU A 131 -1.78 3.27 10.21
C LEU A 131 -1.09 2.28 9.25
N HIS A 132 0.19 1.98 9.50
CA HIS A 132 0.96 1.02 8.71
C HIS A 132 0.58 -0.43 9.05
N LEU A 133 0.47 -0.78 10.33
CA LEU A 133 0.13 -2.14 10.74
C LEU A 133 -1.21 -2.63 10.16
N ILE A 134 -2.19 -1.73 10.02
CA ILE A 134 -3.51 -2.03 9.45
C ILE A 134 -3.43 -2.32 7.94
N CYS A 135 -2.43 -1.77 7.25
CA CYS A 135 -2.25 -1.99 5.82
C CYS A 135 -1.82 -3.43 5.50
N PHE A 136 -1.24 -4.17 6.45
CA PHE A 136 -0.91 -5.57 6.25
C PHE A 136 -2.16 -6.45 6.27
N HIS A 137 -2.48 -7.07 5.14
CA HIS A 137 -3.59 -8.02 5.09
C HIS A 137 -3.35 -9.20 6.04
N ARG A 138 -4.41 -9.73 6.65
CA ARG A 138 -4.33 -10.82 7.65
C ARG A 138 -3.61 -12.07 7.13
N THR A 139 -3.72 -12.35 5.83
CA THR A 139 -3.06 -13.51 5.18
C THR A 139 -1.53 -13.39 5.22
N LEU A 140 -1.00 -12.19 5.38
CA LEU A 140 0.44 -11.93 5.46
C LEU A 140 1.02 -12.14 6.86
N LEU A 141 0.19 -12.18 7.91
CA LEU A 141 0.70 -12.20 9.29
C LEU A 141 1.44 -13.48 9.66
N ASN A 142 1.15 -14.59 9.00
CA ASN A 142 1.93 -15.84 9.18
C ASN A 142 3.34 -15.72 8.58
N ARG A 143 3.49 -14.90 7.54
CA ARG A 143 4.75 -14.63 6.83
C ARG A 143 5.54 -13.53 7.53
N PHE A 144 4.87 -12.46 7.95
CA PHE A 144 5.47 -11.33 8.65
C PHE A 144 5.19 -11.43 10.14
N ARG A 145 5.91 -12.35 10.81
CA ARG A 145 5.76 -12.58 12.24
C ARG A 145 6.00 -11.32 13.07
N ASP A 146 7.00 -10.52 12.70
CA ASP A 146 7.28 -9.27 13.41
C ASP A 146 6.09 -8.30 13.35
N ILE A 147 5.41 -8.20 12.20
CA ILE A 147 4.19 -7.39 12.07
C ILE A 147 3.06 -7.93 12.96
N ALA A 148 2.90 -9.25 13.03
CA ALA A 148 1.92 -9.88 13.90
C ALA A 148 2.20 -9.61 15.38
N GLU A 149 3.47 -9.70 15.79
CA GLU A 149 3.91 -9.40 17.15
C GLU A 149 3.70 -7.92 17.52
N LEU A 150 3.95 -7.00 16.58
CA LEU A 150 3.67 -5.58 16.76
C LEU A 150 2.16 -5.30 16.89
N GLN A 151 1.31 -5.99 16.12
CA GLN A 151 -0.15 -5.89 16.31
C GLN A 151 -0.60 -6.39 17.69
N ILE A 152 0.06 -7.40 18.25
CA ILE A 152 -0.21 -7.91 19.60
C ILE A 152 0.29 -6.93 20.67
N LYS A 153 1.48 -6.36 20.48
CA LYS A 153 2.08 -5.36 21.38
C LYS A 153 1.15 -4.17 21.59
N GLY A 154 0.53 -3.69 20.52
CA GLY A 154 -0.58 -2.75 20.54
C GLY A 154 -0.22 -1.28 20.82
N VAL A 155 0.64 -0.98 21.80
CA VAL A 155 1.07 0.39 22.15
C VAL A 155 2.52 0.40 22.66
N GLY A 156 3.10 1.59 22.80
CA GLY A 156 4.47 1.74 23.30
C GLY A 156 5.51 1.30 22.27
N PHE A 157 5.29 1.63 21.00
CA PHE A 157 6.18 1.24 19.92
C PHE A 157 7.53 1.94 20.02
N SER A 158 8.60 1.17 19.85
CA SER A 158 9.97 1.64 19.89
C SER A 158 10.43 2.18 18.52
N GLN A 159 11.59 2.84 18.47
CA GLN A 159 12.19 3.22 17.19
C GLN A 159 12.58 1.98 16.36
N GLN A 160 12.97 0.90 17.03
CA GLN A 160 13.27 -0.37 16.36
C GLN A 160 12.02 -0.97 15.71
N ASP A 161 10.85 -0.86 16.35
CA ASP A 161 9.58 -1.35 15.81
C ASP A 161 9.21 -0.62 14.50
N LYS A 162 9.43 0.70 14.47
CA LYS A 162 9.24 1.53 13.28
C LYS A 162 10.20 1.11 12.16
N GLN A 163 11.46 0.83 12.50
CA GLN A 163 12.46 0.37 11.55
C GLN A 163 12.08 -0.98 10.93
N VAL A 164 11.55 -1.93 11.70
CA VAL A 164 11.06 -3.22 11.20
C VAL A 164 10.00 -3.02 10.13
N ILE A 165 8.96 -2.22 10.41
CA ILE A 165 7.88 -1.95 9.46
C ILE A 165 8.43 -1.28 8.19
N SER A 166 9.22 -0.20 8.33
CA SER A 166 9.78 0.51 7.19
C SER A 166 10.70 -0.35 6.32
N SER A 167 11.42 -1.30 6.93
CA SER A 167 12.31 -2.21 6.21
C SER A 167 11.51 -3.20 5.37
N ILE A 168 10.42 -3.74 5.92
CA ILE A 168 9.51 -4.63 5.20
C ILE A 168 8.84 -3.87 4.05
N GLU A 169 8.31 -2.67 4.30
CA GLU A 169 7.72 -1.84 3.25
C GLU A 169 8.71 -1.60 2.11
N LYS A 170 9.93 -1.14 2.44
CA LYS A 170 10.99 -0.90 1.46
C LYS A 170 11.36 -2.15 0.66
N GLU A 171 11.52 -3.29 1.33
CA GLU A 171 11.85 -4.58 0.69
C GLU A 171 10.80 -4.97 -0.35
N TYR A 172 9.52 -4.89 0.02
CA TYR A 172 8.45 -5.37 -0.86
C TYR A 172 8.12 -4.40 -1.97
N PHE A 173 8.16 -3.08 -1.74
CA PHE A 173 8.07 -2.11 -2.83
C PHE A 173 9.20 -2.33 -3.85
N SER A 174 10.43 -2.56 -3.39
CA SER A 174 11.60 -2.79 -4.27
C SER A 174 11.54 -4.12 -5.04
N SER A 175 11.02 -5.18 -4.42
CA SER A 175 11.00 -6.51 -5.03
C SER A 175 9.73 -6.81 -5.82
N PHE A 176 8.68 -5.99 -5.74
CA PHE A 176 7.38 -6.26 -6.37
C PHE A 176 7.46 -6.47 -7.89
N ILE A 177 8.03 -5.51 -8.62
CA ILE A 177 8.16 -5.58 -10.08
C ILE A 177 9.10 -6.73 -10.49
N PRO A 178 10.29 -6.92 -9.88
CA PRO A 178 11.13 -8.09 -10.14
C PRO A 178 10.42 -9.43 -9.94
N ARG A 179 9.59 -9.57 -8.90
CA ARG A 179 8.78 -10.79 -8.65
C ARG A 179 7.79 -11.05 -9.77
N LEU A 180 7.03 -10.03 -10.18
CA LEU A 180 6.10 -10.12 -11.31
C LEU A 180 6.83 -10.53 -12.59
N LYS A 181 7.98 -9.92 -12.88
CA LYS A 181 8.81 -10.27 -14.04
C LYS A 181 9.27 -11.72 -14.00
N SER A 182 9.76 -12.21 -12.85
CA SER A 182 10.18 -13.59 -12.68
C SER A 182 9.03 -14.59 -12.93
N MET A 183 7.84 -14.30 -12.42
CA MET A 183 6.65 -15.13 -12.67
C MET A 183 6.22 -15.10 -14.14
N GLN A 184 6.38 -13.95 -14.83
CA GLN A 184 6.11 -13.87 -16.27
C GLN A 184 7.13 -14.69 -17.08
N ASP A 185 8.42 -14.52 -16.79
CA ASP A 185 9.51 -15.18 -17.51
C ASP A 185 9.45 -16.72 -17.34
N SER A 186 8.90 -17.20 -16.22
CA SER A 186 8.65 -18.62 -15.96
C SER A 186 7.31 -19.14 -16.50
N GLY A 187 6.49 -18.30 -17.15
CA GLY A 187 5.19 -18.67 -17.71
C GLY A 187 4.08 -18.90 -16.67
N ARG A 188 4.33 -18.53 -15.40
CA ARG A 188 3.34 -18.67 -14.31
C ARG A 188 2.22 -17.63 -14.40
N VAL A 189 2.56 -16.42 -14.83
CA VAL A 189 1.58 -15.35 -15.08
C VAL A 189 1.77 -14.77 -16.47
N GLU A 190 0.70 -14.30 -17.08
CA GLU A 190 0.76 -13.47 -18.28
C GLU A 190 0.52 -12.02 -17.86
N ILE A 191 1.44 -11.10 -18.17
CA ILE A 191 1.26 -9.68 -17.86
C ILE A 191 0.79 -8.93 -19.10
N SER A 192 -0.29 -8.18 -18.93
CA SER A 192 -0.78 -7.20 -19.91
C SER A 192 -0.78 -5.80 -19.30
N THR A 193 -0.93 -4.79 -20.15
CA THR A 193 -1.04 -3.38 -19.74
C THR A 193 -2.28 -2.74 -20.33
N THR A 194 -2.50 -1.47 -20.02
CA THR A 194 -3.63 -0.65 -20.47
C THR A 194 -3.11 0.77 -20.77
N PRO A 195 -3.87 1.68 -21.41
CA PRO A 195 -3.38 3.01 -21.70
C PRO A 195 -2.98 3.78 -20.43
N PHE A 196 -2.02 4.70 -20.57
CA PHE A 196 -1.21 5.22 -19.48
C PHE A 196 -2.03 5.68 -18.26
N PHE A 197 -2.95 6.63 -18.44
CA PHE A 197 -3.80 7.19 -17.37
C PHE A 197 -5.13 6.45 -17.17
N HIS A 198 -5.30 5.26 -17.75
CA HIS A 198 -6.56 4.51 -17.73
C HIS A 198 -7.79 5.37 -18.14
N PRO A 199 -7.72 6.13 -19.26
CA PRO A 199 -8.84 6.93 -19.72
C PRO A 199 -10.01 6.05 -20.16
N ILE A 200 -11.22 6.60 -20.10
CA ILE A 200 -12.38 6.00 -20.76
C ILE A 200 -12.23 6.23 -22.25
N LEU A 201 -11.49 5.34 -22.94
CA LEU A 201 -11.09 5.50 -24.34
C LEU A 201 -12.24 5.93 -25.28
N PRO A 202 -13.47 5.41 -25.18
CA PRO A 202 -14.58 5.86 -26.04
C PRO A 202 -14.96 7.34 -25.90
N LEU A 203 -14.55 8.01 -24.83
CA LEU A 203 -14.82 9.45 -24.58
C LEU A 203 -13.62 10.34 -24.95
N VAL A 204 -12.50 9.76 -25.36
CA VAL A 204 -11.31 10.53 -25.75
C VAL A 204 -11.55 11.15 -27.13
N CYS A 205 -11.60 12.48 -27.17
CA CYS A 205 -11.92 13.23 -28.39
C CYS A 205 -10.76 13.28 -29.39
N ASN A 206 -9.51 13.16 -28.91
CA ASN A 206 -8.31 13.17 -29.74
C ASN A 206 -7.24 12.25 -29.13
N LEU A 207 -6.77 11.29 -29.92
CA LEU A 207 -5.71 10.34 -29.53
C LEU A 207 -4.30 10.92 -29.71
N ASP A 208 -4.14 12.00 -30.49
CA ASP A 208 -2.85 12.67 -30.70
C ASP A 208 -2.40 13.50 -29.49
N THR A 209 -3.30 13.69 -28.50
CA THR A 209 -3.06 14.50 -27.29
C THR A 209 -3.16 13.69 -25.99
N ALA A 210 -3.28 12.36 -26.07
CA ALA A 210 -3.51 11.46 -24.93
C ALA A 210 -2.23 10.75 -24.46
#